data_AF-A0AA37WMF8-F1
#
_entry.id   AF-A0AA37WMF8-F1
#
_cell.length_a   1.000
_cell.length_b   1.000
_cell.length_c   1.000
_cell.angle_alpha   90.00
_cell.angle_beta   90.00
_cell.angle_gamma   90.00
#
_symmetry.space_group_name_H-M   'P 1'
#
loop_
_entity.id
_entity.type
_entity.pdbx_description
1 polymer ?
#
loop_
_entity_poly.entity_id
_entity_poly.type
_entity_poly.pdbx_seq_one_letter_code
_entity_poly.pdbx_strand_id
1 'polypeptide(L)'
;MLVSKWLVVGALELYVVLLCLSVYLIFNARNLKNLISSLQSRLQQLLQDVKQARQEAQSAKDELSKVEPGKSYPEQLEEQIQQTKAYHKTLSPSHDISLDLDTSQPLPRQAAALRHAFLKAEKDALAQSEDNTPNWQVLEVKFSLLVDFYRKKFSQKAPSPPEEGEIESSTAHQPLEGQAEWEHIRSEISRSMNDLLELANTYGIDQDSIDVIYQRHSTALNQWGSSLTPEDPPPSAPQSTSTSTETDEELNNLRNLAREQQSMIEQLKRRLENAQNDEDRRQVIVDLQTQLSRQQQFIRESETCIKLMEDELNNANEDIGRLKAQLKQLRLERASEKPAQTEELEALIKENQLLRIQLHQKEQGTEKLSS
;
A
#
# COMPACT_ATOMS: atom_id res chain seq x y z
N MET A 1 -77.58 -11.58 44.84
CA MET A 1 -76.46 -11.45 45.80
C MET A 1 -75.19 -12.21 45.41
N LEU A 2 -75.20 -13.13 44.43
CA LEU A 2 -73.97 -13.82 43.98
C LEU A 2 -73.08 -12.93 43.08
N VAL A 3 -73.69 -12.08 42.24
CA VAL A 3 -72.97 -11.18 41.31
C VAL A 3 -72.08 -10.17 42.03
N SER A 4 -72.50 -9.66 43.20
CA SER A 4 -71.70 -8.70 43.97
C SER A 4 -70.45 -9.32 44.60
N LYS A 5 -70.46 -10.62 44.92
CA LYS A 5 -69.28 -11.31 45.48
C LYS A 5 -68.19 -11.49 44.42
N TRP A 6 -68.56 -11.82 43.18
CA TRP A 6 -67.60 -11.94 42.07
C TRP A 6 -66.93 -10.61 41.72
N LEU A 7 -67.67 -9.51 41.79
CA LEU A 7 -67.14 -8.17 41.51
C LEU A 7 -66.08 -7.75 42.54
N VAL A 8 -66.29 -8.06 43.82
CA VAL A 8 -65.30 -7.79 44.88
C VAL A 8 -64.04 -8.64 44.72
N VAL A 9 -64.18 -9.93 44.37
CA VAL A 9 -63.03 -10.82 44.12
C VAL A 9 -62.22 -10.33 42.93
N GLY A 10 -62.87 -9.95 41.82
CA GLY A 10 -62.18 -9.41 40.65
C GLY A 10 -61.45 -8.08 40.92
N ALA A 11 -62.05 -7.19 41.71
CA ALA A 11 -61.40 -5.94 42.13
C ALA A 11 -60.18 -6.18 43.02
N LEU A 12 -60.26 -7.16 43.93
CA LEU A 12 -59.14 -7.55 44.79
C LEU A 12 -57.98 -8.11 43.96
N GLU A 13 -58.26 -9.01 43.01
CA GLU A 13 -57.23 -9.61 42.15
C GLU A 13 -56.52 -8.55 41.30
N LEU A 14 -57.26 -7.61 40.71
CA LEU A 14 -56.69 -6.50 39.96
C LEU A 14 -55.78 -5.62 40.83
N TYR A 15 -56.17 -5.38 42.08
CA TYR A 15 -55.34 -4.62 43.03
C TYR A 15 -54.03 -5.34 43.35
N VAL A 16 -54.05 -6.66 43.53
CA VAL A 16 -52.83 -7.45 43.77
C VAL A 16 -51.91 -7.42 42.55
N VAL A 17 -52.44 -7.58 41.33
CA VAL A 17 -51.63 -7.51 40.10
C VAL A 17 -50.98 -6.14 39.94
N LEU A 18 -51.73 -5.06 40.21
CA LEU A 18 -51.21 -3.69 40.16
C LEU A 18 -50.09 -3.47 41.19
N LEU A 19 -50.25 -4.02 42.40
CA LEU A 19 -49.23 -3.95 43.45
C LEU A 19 -47.96 -4.70 43.03
N CYS A 20 -48.09 -5.93 42.51
CA CYS A 20 -46.96 -6.70 41.97
C CYS A 20 -46.24 -5.95 40.83
N LEU A 21 -46.99 -5.33 39.91
CA LEU A 21 -46.43 -4.53 38.83
C LEU A 21 -45.65 -3.32 39.37
N SER A 22 -46.18 -2.64 40.39
CA SER A 22 -45.52 -1.49 41.02
C SER A 22 -44.19 -1.87 41.68
N VAL A 23 -44.14 -3.02 42.37
CA VAL A 23 -42.92 -3.54 42.99
C VAL A 23 -41.89 -3.92 41.93
N TYR A 24 -42.34 -4.57 40.85
CA TYR A 24 -41.48 -4.90 39.71
C TYR A 24 -40.88 -3.66 39.05
N LEU A 25 -41.67 -2.61 38.83
CA LEU A 25 -41.18 -1.34 38.28
C LEU A 25 -40.17 -0.66 39.20
N ILE A 26 -40.37 -0.70 40.52
CA ILE A 26 -39.41 -0.15 41.49
C ILE A 26 -38.10 -0.94 41.46
N PHE A 27 -38.15 -2.26 41.33
CA PHE A 27 -36.96 -3.11 41.23
C PHE A 27 -36.16 -2.80 39.95
N ASN A 28 -36.84 -2.69 38.81
CA ASN A 28 -36.19 -2.33 37.55
C ASN A 28 -35.64 -0.90 37.57
N ALA A 29 -36.34 0.06 38.18
CA ALA A 29 -35.85 1.42 38.34
C ALA A 29 -34.56 1.47 39.20
N ARG A 30 -34.45 0.60 40.22
CA ARG A 30 -33.22 0.47 41.03
C ARG A 30 -32.07 -0.12 40.22
N ASN A 31 -32.33 -1.18 39.43
CA ASN A 31 -31.30 -1.78 38.58
C ASN A 31 -30.80 -0.80 37.51
N LEU A 32 -31.69 -0.01 36.91
CA LEU A 32 -31.31 1.04 35.96
C LEU A 32 -30.45 2.12 36.61
N LYS A 33 -30.75 2.54 37.84
CA LYS A 33 -29.90 3.49 38.58
C LYS A 33 -28.48 2.94 38.80
N ASN A 34 -28.35 1.67 39.14
CA ASN A 34 -27.04 1.03 39.32
C ASN A 34 -26.23 0.98 38.02
N LEU A 35 -26.89 0.68 36.89
CA LEU A 35 -26.25 0.70 35.57
C LEU A 35 -25.82 2.11 35.17
N ILE A 36 -26.66 3.12 35.40
CA ILE A 36 -26.32 4.52 35.12
C ILE A 36 -25.12 4.95 35.97
N SER A 37 -25.08 4.63 37.25
CA SER A 37 -23.92 4.96 38.10
C SER A 37 -22.64 4.26 37.63
N SER A 38 -22.74 3.01 37.15
CA SER A 38 -21.58 2.30 36.61
C SER A 38 -21.09 2.87 35.27
N LEU A 39 -22.00 3.37 34.43
CA LEU A 39 -21.62 4.04 33.19
C LEU A 39 -20.98 5.40 33.47
N GLN A 40 -21.52 6.15 34.43
CA GLN A 40 -20.96 7.42 34.86
C GLN A 40 -19.55 7.25 35.44
N SER A 41 -19.31 6.22 36.27
CA SER A 41 -17.98 5.96 36.82
C SER A 41 -16.97 5.60 35.73
N ARG A 42 -17.36 4.78 34.73
CA ARG A 42 -16.50 4.44 33.58
C ARG A 42 -16.17 5.65 32.71
N LEU A 43 -17.15 6.54 32.49
CA LEU A 43 -16.93 7.76 31.70
C LEU A 43 -15.97 8.71 32.44
N GLN A 44 -16.13 8.84 33.77
CA GLN A 44 -15.24 9.65 34.58
C GLN A 44 -13.80 9.09 34.60
N GLN A 45 -13.66 7.76 34.61
CA GLN A 45 -12.37 7.10 34.48
C GLN A 45 -11.71 7.37 33.11
N LEU A 46 -12.45 7.20 32.01
CA LEU A 46 -11.94 7.49 30.66
C LEU A 46 -11.53 8.96 30.49
N LEU A 47 -12.28 9.91 31.08
CA LEU A 47 -11.90 11.32 31.07
C LEU A 47 -10.60 11.57 31.84
N GLN A 48 -10.39 10.88 32.95
CA GLN A 48 -9.18 10.98 33.74
C GLN A 48 -7.98 10.39 32.99
N ASP A 49 -8.17 9.23 32.33
CA ASP A 49 -7.15 8.57 31.52
C ASP A 49 -6.74 9.45 30.32
N VAL A 50 -7.71 10.08 29.63
CA VAL A 50 -7.43 11.03 28.54
C VAL A 50 -6.67 12.26 29.04
N LYS A 51 -7.01 12.78 30.22
CA LYS A 51 -6.30 13.91 30.81
C LYS A 51 -4.86 13.55 31.17
N GLN A 52 -4.64 12.35 31.70
CA GLN A 52 -3.30 11.85 32.02
C GLN A 52 -2.48 11.63 30.75
N ALA A 53 -3.02 10.97 29.73
CA ALA A 53 -2.35 10.78 28.44
C ALA A 53 -1.97 12.11 27.79
N ARG A 54 -2.83 13.15 27.91
CA ARG A 54 -2.52 14.49 27.41
C ARG A 54 -1.38 15.17 28.19
N GLN A 55 -1.31 14.98 29.51
CA GLN A 55 -0.22 15.50 30.32
C GLN A 55 1.11 14.80 29.99
N GLU A 56 1.10 13.49 29.83
CA GLU A 56 2.29 12.71 29.44
C GLU A 56 2.78 13.10 28.04
N ALA A 57 1.86 13.28 27.08
CA ALA A 57 2.21 13.78 25.74
C ALA A 57 2.80 15.19 25.79
N GLN A 58 2.32 16.05 26.69
CA GLN A 58 2.83 17.40 26.85
C GLN A 58 4.21 17.44 27.51
N SER A 59 4.45 16.61 28.54
CA SER A 59 5.79 16.48 29.11
C SER A 59 6.79 15.88 28.12
N ALA A 60 6.38 14.89 27.32
CA ALA A 60 7.22 14.34 26.25
C ALA A 60 7.57 15.41 25.21
N LYS A 61 6.62 16.28 24.85
CA LYS A 61 6.85 17.40 23.94
C LYS A 61 7.82 18.43 24.52
N ASP A 62 7.70 18.73 25.81
CA ASP A 62 8.61 19.67 26.49
C ASP A 62 10.03 19.09 26.61
N GLU A 63 10.18 17.78 26.81
CA GLU A 63 11.47 17.08 26.75
C GLU A 63 12.07 17.10 25.35
N LEU A 64 11.26 16.85 24.31
CA LEU A 64 11.68 16.98 22.90
C LEU A 64 12.15 18.39 22.55
N SER A 65 11.57 19.43 23.16
CA SER A 65 11.98 20.82 22.92
C SER A 65 13.31 21.20 23.59
N LYS A 66 13.81 20.40 24.52
CA LYS A 66 15.13 20.57 25.17
C LYS A 66 16.26 19.82 24.48
N VAL A 67 15.95 18.96 23.51
CA VAL A 67 16.99 18.34 22.67
C VAL A 67 17.58 19.45 21.81
N GLU A 68 18.89 19.67 21.92
CA GLU A 68 19.63 20.63 21.08
C GLU A 68 19.20 20.47 19.61
N PRO A 69 19.12 21.58 18.84
CA PRO A 69 18.76 21.51 17.43
C PRO A 69 19.64 20.43 16.79
N GLY A 70 19.00 19.32 16.39
CA GLY A 70 19.71 18.14 15.94
C GLY A 70 20.70 18.54 14.84
N LYS A 71 21.89 17.93 14.84
CA LYS A 71 22.92 18.13 13.82
C LYS A 71 22.24 18.25 12.46
N SER A 72 22.55 19.30 11.71
CA SER A 72 21.94 19.51 10.41
C SER A 72 22.18 18.27 9.54
N TYR A 73 21.22 17.87 8.70
CA TYR A 73 21.39 16.73 7.81
C TYR A 73 22.73 16.72 7.02
N PRO A 74 23.24 17.85 6.49
CA PRO A 74 24.57 17.87 5.86
C PRO A 74 25.73 17.56 6.83
N GLU A 75 25.64 17.95 8.10
CA GLU A 75 26.62 17.56 9.12
C GLU A 75 26.55 16.07 9.43
N GLN A 76 25.33 15.51 9.53
CA GLN A 76 25.14 14.07 9.72
C GLN A 76 25.74 13.28 8.55
N LEU A 77 25.54 13.77 7.32
CA LEU A 77 26.08 13.13 6.13
C LEU A 77 27.62 13.17 6.10
N GLU A 78 28.23 14.30 6.47
CA GLU A 78 29.68 14.42 6.59
C GLU A 78 30.25 13.48 7.67
N GLU A 79 29.57 13.37 8.81
CA GLU A 79 29.92 12.42 9.86
C GLU A 79 29.87 10.97 9.36
N GLN A 80 28.82 10.58 8.62
CA GLN A 80 28.71 9.24 8.04
C GLN A 80 29.79 8.98 6.97
N ILE A 81 30.15 9.98 6.16
CA ILE A 81 31.26 9.89 5.20
C ILE A 81 32.57 9.62 5.95
N GLN A 82 32.83 10.34 7.04
CA GLN A 82 34.04 10.16 7.86
C GLN A 82 34.08 8.81 8.55
N GLN A 83 32.96 8.35 9.12
CA GLN A 83 32.84 7.01 9.72
C GLN A 83 33.10 5.91 8.68
N THR A 84 32.55 6.05 7.47
CA THR A 84 32.77 5.07 6.39
C THR A 84 34.23 5.05 5.94
N LYS A 85 34.89 6.21 5.85
CA LYS A 85 36.34 6.30 5.58
C LYS A 85 37.17 5.67 6.70
N ALA A 86 36.81 5.89 7.96
CA ALA A 86 37.51 5.30 9.10
C ALA A 86 37.37 3.77 9.09
N TYR A 87 36.17 3.26 8.83
CA TYR A 87 35.93 1.82 8.68
C TYR A 87 36.75 1.22 7.53
N HIS A 88 36.75 1.85 6.35
CA HIS A 88 37.56 1.40 5.21
C HIS A 88 39.05 1.33 5.54
N LYS A 89 39.61 2.30 6.28
CA LYS A 89 41.02 2.26 6.75
C LYS A 89 41.33 1.05 7.62
N THR A 90 40.38 0.57 8.43
CA THR A 90 40.60 -0.64 9.25
C THR A 90 40.76 -1.91 8.41
N LEU A 91 40.28 -1.90 7.16
CA LEU A 91 40.41 -3.01 6.22
C LEU A 91 41.77 -3.05 5.51
N SER A 92 42.74 -2.21 5.90
CA SER A 92 44.09 -2.12 5.33
C SER A 92 44.12 -1.92 3.80
N PRO A 93 43.47 -0.88 3.27
CA PRO A 93 43.38 -0.66 1.84
C PRO A 93 44.75 -0.26 1.26
N SER A 94 45.02 -0.69 0.03
CA SER A 94 46.23 -0.30 -0.71
C SER A 94 46.05 1.04 -1.44
N HIS A 95 44.81 1.48 -1.64
CA HIS A 95 44.47 2.68 -2.41
C HIS A 95 43.36 3.49 -1.71
N ASP A 96 43.04 4.64 -2.28
CA ASP A 96 41.91 5.45 -1.81
C ASP A 96 40.58 4.72 -1.97
N ILE A 97 39.62 5.00 -1.09
CA ILE A 97 38.28 4.38 -1.03
C ILE A 97 37.52 4.50 -2.36
N SER A 98 37.80 5.55 -3.13
CA SER A 98 37.18 5.78 -4.45
C SER A 98 37.64 4.81 -5.54
N LEU A 99 38.80 4.17 -5.38
CA LEU A 99 39.39 3.24 -6.34
C LEU A 99 39.05 1.77 -6.02
N ASP A 100 38.53 1.49 -4.83
CA ASP A 100 38.23 0.14 -4.35
C ASP A 100 36.84 -0.39 -4.80
N LEU A 101 36.20 0.27 -5.78
CA LEU A 101 34.96 -0.19 -6.42
C LEU A 101 35.18 -1.36 -7.39
N ASP A 102 36.43 -1.73 -7.68
CA ASP A 102 36.75 -2.81 -8.60
C ASP A 102 36.39 -4.19 -8.02
N THR A 103 35.89 -5.08 -8.88
CA THR A 103 35.44 -6.42 -8.49
C THR A 103 36.58 -7.35 -8.07
N SER A 104 37.83 -6.93 -8.30
CA SER A 104 39.05 -7.62 -7.85
C SER A 104 39.33 -7.43 -6.36
N GLN A 105 38.75 -6.40 -5.71
CA GLN A 105 38.96 -6.12 -4.30
C GLN A 105 38.13 -7.05 -3.40
N PRO A 106 38.51 -7.27 -2.14
CA PRO A 106 37.70 -8.06 -1.22
C PRO A 106 36.35 -7.39 -0.95
N LEU A 107 35.28 -8.20 -0.86
CA LEU A 107 33.89 -7.73 -0.71
C LEU A 107 33.69 -6.67 0.39
N PRO A 108 34.30 -6.76 1.59
CA PRO A 108 34.13 -5.73 2.62
C PRO A 108 34.65 -4.34 2.20
N ARG A 109 35.71 -4.29 1.38
CA ARG A 109 36.25 -3.02 0.86
C ARG A 109 35.36 -2.45 -0.24
N GLN A 110 34.86 -3.30 -1.14
CA GLN A 110 33.89 -2.89 -2.15
C GLN A 110 32.62 -2.31 -1.50
N ALA A 111 32.10 -2.95 -0.46
CA ALA A 111 30.93 -2.46 0.26
C ALA A 111 31.16 -1.08 0.92
N ALA A 112 32.33 -0.87 1.54
CA ALA A 112 32.69 0.43 2.12
C ALA A 112 32.88 1.50 1.04
N ALA A 113 33.52 1.15 -0.08
CA ALA A 113 33.72 2.03 -1.24
C ALA A 113 32.39 2.45 -1.88
N LEU A 114 31.47 1.50 -2.06
CA LEU A 114 30.13 1.71 -2.58
C LEU A 114 29.33 2.64 -1.66
N ARG A 115 29.26 2.35 -0.36
CA ARG A 115 28.58 3.23 0.62
C ARG A 115 29.15 4.65 0.60
N HIS A 116 30.47 4.78 0.53
CA HIS A 116 31.11 6.10 0.43
C HIS A 116 30.75 6.84 -0.86
N ALA A 117 30.67 6.14 -2.00
CA ALA A 117 30.23 6.72 -3.27
C ALA A 117 28.78 7.22 -3.21
N PHE A 118 27.88 6.44 -2.58
CA PHE A 118 26.49 6.83 -2.34
C PHE A 118 26.38 8.10 -1.49
N LEU A 119 27.00 8.11 -0.32
CA LEU A 119 26.98 9.27 0.59
C LEU A 119 27.60 10.53 -0.04
N LYS A 120 28.64 10.35 -0.87
CA LYS A 120 29.26 11.47 -1.60
C LYS A 120 28.35 12.02 -2.70
N ALA A 121 27.65 11.16 -3.44
CA ALA A 121 26.67 11.59 -4.43
C ALA A 121 25.50 12.34 -3.80
N GLU A 122 25.02 11.86 -2.65
CA GLU A 122 23.99 12.53 -1.85
C GLU A 122 24.47 13.91 -1.35
N LYS A 123 25.73 14.00 -0.90
CA LYS A 123 26.35 15.27 -0.49
C LYS A 123 26.46 16.25 -1.65
N ASP A 124 26.89 15.77 -2.83
CA ASP A 124 26.98 16.58 -4.05
C ASP A 124 25.58 17.07 -4.48
N ALA A 125 24.54 16.25 -4.31
CA ALA A 125 23.15 16.60 -4.65
C ALA A 125 22.56 17.64 -3.68
N LEU A 126 22.89 17.56 -2.39
CA LEU A 126 22.52 18.58 -1.40
C LEU A 126 23.21 19.91 -1.65
N ALA A 127 24.50 19.90 -2.02
CA ALA A 127 25.27 21.11 -2.26
C ALA A 127 24.76 21.96 -3.45
N GLN A 128 23.95 21.36 -4.34
CA GLN A 128 23.38 22.03 -5.50
C GLN A 128 21.94 22.52 -5.28
N SER A 129 21.35 22.26 -4.11
CA SER A 129 19.99 22.70 -3.76
C SER A 129 20.05 23.83 -2.74
N GLU A 130 19.22 24.85 -2.91
CA GLU A 130 19.11 25.98 -1.96
C GLU A 130 18.30 25.61 -0.71
N ASP A 131 17.42 24.61 -0.81
CA ASP A 131 16.41 24.27 0.22
C ASP A 131 16.86 23.18 1.20
N ASN A 132 18.14 22.82 1.22
CA ASN A 132 18.66 21.69 2.01
C ASN A 132 17.94 20.35 1.71
N THR A 133 17.30 20.26 0.55
CA THR A 133 16.66 19.07 -0.01
C THR A 133 17.55 18.49 -1.11
N PRO A 134 17.69 17.16 -1.24
CA PRO A 134 18.57 16.58 -2.26
C PRO A 134 18.04 16.84 -3.68
N ASN A 135 18.89 17.33 -4.57
CA ASN A 135 18.54 17.46 -5.99
C ASN A 135 18.55 16.07 -6.67
N TRP A 136 17.36 15.53 -6.92
CA TRP A 136 17.17 14.20 -7.51
C TRP A 136 17.80 14.03 -8.89
N GLN A 137 17.86 15.07 -9.71
CA GLN A 137 18.45 14.99 -11.06
C GLN A 137 19.96 14.75 -10.98
N VAL A 138 20.63 15.39 -10.02
CA VAL A 138 22.07 15.20 -9.78
C VAL A 138 22.33 13.79 -9.27
N LEU A 139 21.48 13.33 -8.35
CA LEU A 139 21.57 12.02 -7.74
C LEU A 139 21.34 10.89 -8.77
N GLU A 140 20.35 11.03 -9.65
CA GLU A 140 20.08 10.12 -10.76
C GLU A 140 21.28 10.01 -11.72
N VAL A 141 21.87 11.13 -12.11
CA VAL A 141 23.08 11.14 -12.96
C VAL A 141 24.25 10.45 -12.27
N LYS A 142 24.45 10.67 -10.96
CA LYS A 142 25.55 10.04 -10.21
C LYS A 142 25.34 8.53 -10.01
N PHE A 143 24.11 8.10 -9.76
CA PHE A 143 23.78 6.69 -9.57
C PHE A 143 23.75 5.91 -10.87
N SER A 144 23.24 6.49 -11.96
CA SER A 144 23.32 5.88 -13.29
C SER A 144 24.77 5.61 -13.70
N LEU A 145 25.69 6.56 -13.47
CA LEU A 145 27.13 6.35 -13.69
C LEU A 145 27.70 5.18 -12.85
N LEU A 146 27.25 5.04 -11.60
CA LEU A 146 27.69 3.96 -10.72
C LEU A 146 27.14 2.61 -11.18
N VAL A 147 25.86 2.55 -11.57
CA VAL A 147 25.22 1.35 -12.12
C VAL A 147 25.86 0.94 -13.45
N ASP A 148 26.09 1.89 -14.37
CA ASP A 148 26.73 1.64 -15.66
C ASP A 148 28.15 1.12 -15.52
N PHE A 149 28.90 1.63 -14.53
CA PHE A 149 30.23 1.11 -14.18
C PHE A 149 30.18 -0.38 -13.83
N TYR A 150 29.22 -0.79 -13.00
CA TYR A 150 29.02 -2.20 -12.65
C TYR A 150 28.49 -3.02 -13.82
N ARG A 151 27.50 -2.52 -14.56
CA ARG A 151 26.93 -3.19 -15.73
C ARG A 151 28.01 -3.53 -16.75
N LYS A 152 28.86 -2.56 -17.10
CA LYS A 152 29.97 -2.76 -18.05
C LYS A 152 30.98 -3.81 -17.56
N LYS A 153 31.28 -3.82 -16.26
CA LYS A 153 32.17 -4.82 -15.64
C LYS A 153 31.59 -6.23 -15.65
N PHE A 154 30.27 -6.39 -15.46
CA PHE A 154 29.61 -7.69 -15.50
C PHE A 154 29.35 -8.19 -16.92
N SER A 155 29.03 -7.31 -17.88
CA SER A 155 28.82 -7.69 -19.28
C SER A 155 30.08 -8.20 -19.98
N GLN A 156 31.28 -7.75 -19.57
CA GLN A 156 32.54 -8.23 -20.16
C GLN A 156 32.91 -9.68 -19.80
N LYS A 157 32.19 -10.34 -18.87
CA LYS A 157 32.53 -11.69 -18.38
C LYS A 157 31.62 -12.79 -18.94
N ALA A 158 30.61 -12.47 -19.74
CA ALA A 158 29.72 -13.45 -20.37
C ALA A 158 30.04 -13.61 -21.87
N PRO A 159 30.38 -14.82 -22.37
CA PRO A 159 30.43 -15.08 -23.80
C PRO A 159 29.00 -15.06 -24.36
N SER A 160 28.75 -14.16 -25.32
CA SER A 160 27.43 -13.93 -25.94
C SER A 160 26.99 -15.07 -26.87
N PRO A 161 25.74 -15.57 -26.77
CA PRO A 161 25.02 -16.18 -27.89
C PRO A 161 24.28 -15.12 -28.74
N PRO A 162 23.92 -15.42 -30.00
CA PRO A 162 23.48 -14.46 -31.00
C PRO A 162 21.98 -14.14 -30.97
N GLU A 163 21.67 -12.88 -31.35
CA GLU A 163 20.35 -12.25 -31.51
C GLU A 163 19.60 -12.73 -32.76
N GLU A 164 18.26 -12.81 -32.68
CA GLU A 164 17.23 -12.76 -33.75
C GLU A 164 15.85 -12.78 -33.04
N GLY A 165 14.76 -12.08 -33.39
CA GLY A 165 14.39 -11.23 -34.52
C GLY A 165 13.00 -10.59 -34.32
N GLU A 166 12.60 -9.73 -35.26
CA GLU A 166 11.35 -8.95 -35.36
C GLU A 166 10.05 -9.79 -35.41
N ILE A 167 8.87 -9.21 -35.05
CA ILE A 167 7.61 -9.16 -35.85
C ILE A 167 6.38 -8.65 -35.06
N GLU A 168 5.75 -7.62 -35.65
CA GLU A 168 4.33 -7.23 -35.81
C GLU A 168 3.26 -7.26 -34.66
N SER A 169 2.81 -6.02 -34.42
CA SER A 169 1.59 -5.46 -33.81
C SER A 169 0.23 -6.16 -34.02
N SER A 170 -0.59 -6.17 -32.96
CA SER A 170 -2.03 -5.90 -33.02
C SER A 170 -2.58 -5.47 -31.65
N THR A 171 -3.13 -4.25 -31.60
CA THR A 171 -3.74 -3.62 -30.42
C THR A 171 -5.26 -3.80 -30.43
N ALA A 172 -5.85 -4.32 -29.35
CA ALA A 172 -7.23 -4.01 -28.95
C ALA A 172 -7.48 -4.38 -27.48
N HIS A 173 -7.91 -3.39 -26.69
CA HIS A 173 -8.27 -3.52 -25.28
C HIS A 173 -9.35 -4.60 -25.05
N GLN A 174 -8.96 -5.71 -24.42
CA GLN A 174 -9.87 -6.66 -23.78
C GLN A 174 -9.85 -6.50 -22.25
N PRO A 175 -10.99 -6.70 -21.58
CA PRO A 175 -11.06 -6.71 -20.13
C PRO A 175 -10.43 -7.99 -19.57
N LEU A 176 -9.40 -7.82 -18.71
CA LEU A 176 -8.86 -8.77 -17.72
C LEU A 176 -8.91 -10.27 -18.09
N GLU A 177 -8.31 -10.64 -19.22
CA GLU A 177 -8.10 -12.04 -19.60
C GLU A 177 -7.23 -12.81 -18.56
N GLY A 178 -6.38 -12.09 -17.82
CA GLY A 178 -5.53 -12.67 -16.77
C GLY A 178 -6.25 -13.09 -15.47
N GLN A 179 -7.50 -12.67 -15.22
CA GLN A 179 -8.18 -13.03 -13.96
C GLN A 179 -8.64 -14.49 -13.96
N ALA A 180 -9.18 -14.98 -15.08
CA ALA A 180 -9.59 -16.38 -15.22
C ALA A 180 -8.39 -17.33 -15.18
N GLU A 181 -7.28 -16.93 -15.81
CA GLU A 181 -6.01 -17.68 -15.76
C GLU A 181 -5.45 -17.74 -14.33
N TRP A 182 -5.52 -16.63 -13.59
CA TRP A 182 -5.08 -16.58 -12.21
C TRP A 182 -5.92 -17.47 -11.29
N GLU A 183 -7.25 -17.45 -11.42
CA GLU A 183 -8.13 -18.34 -10.66
C GLU A 183 -7.85 -19.82 -10.97
N HIS A 184 -7.58 -20.15 -12.24
CA HIS A 184 -7.20 -21.49 -12.65
C HIS A 184 -5.90 -21.94 -11.98
N ILE A 185 -4.82 -21.16 -12.11
CA ILE A 185 -3.50 -21.45 -11.52
C ILE A 185 -3.60 -21.58 -10.00
N ARG A 186 -4.35 -20.69 -9.35
CA ARG A 186 -4.59 -20.74 -7.90
C ARG A 186 -5.31 -22.00 -7.45
N SER A 187 -6.34 -22.40 -8.19
CA SER A 187 -7.09 -23.63 -7.89
C SER A 187 -6.20 -24.87 -8.02
N GLU A 188 -5.29 -24.87 -8.99
CA GLU A 188 -4.36 -25.97 -9.25
C GLU A 188 -3.27 -26.08 -8.16
N ILE A 189 -2.70 -24.96 -7.73
CA ILE A 189 -1.75 -24.92 -6.60
C ILE A 189 -2.44 -25.40 -5.31
N SER A 190 -3.65 -24.91 -5.03
CA SER A 190 -4.40 -25.29 -3.83
C SER A 190 -4.74 -26.78 -3.81
N ARG A 191 -5.10 -27.35 -4.97
CA ARG A 191 -5.36 -28.77 -5.13
C ARG A 191 -4.11 -29.60 -4.90
N SER A 192 -3.00 -29.24 -5.53
CA SER A 192 -1.69 -29.88 -5.33
C SER A 192 -1.25 -29.88 -3.86
N MET A 193 -1.49 -28.78 -3.14
CA MET A 193 -1.10 -28.66 -1.74
C MET A 193 -1.97 -29.52 -0.82
N ASN A 194 -3.28 -29.61 -1.10
CA ASN A 194 -4.17 -30.52 -0.39
C ASN A 194 -3.83 -31.99 -0.67
N ASP A 195 -3.49 -32.33 -1.92
CA ASP A 195 -3.06 -33.68 -2.29
C ASP A 195 -1.77 -34.07 -1.52
N LEU A 196 -0.81 -33.16 -1.36
CA LEU A 196 0.40 -33.38 -0.53
C LEU A 196 0.07 -33.62 0.95
N LEU A 197 -0.89 -32.88 1.51
CA LEU A 197 -1.30 -33.04 2.91
C LEU A 197 -2.06 -34.35 3.15
N GLU A 198 -2.87 -34.78 2.19
CA GLU A 198 -3.58 -36.06 2.25
C GLU A 198 -2.60 -37.24 2.14
N LEU A 199 -1.58 -37.12 1.27
CA LEU A 199 -0.51 -38.11 1.13
C LEU A 199 0.41 -38.18 2.34
N ALA A 200 0.71 -37.03 2.98
CA ALA A 200 1.46 -36.99 4.23
C ALA A 200 0.72 -37.66 5.40
N ASN A 201 -0.61 -37.63 5.41
CA ASN A 201 -1.45 -38.25 6.43
C ASN A 201 -1.72 -39.75 6.18
N THR A 202 -1.61 -40.22 4.93
CA THR A 202 -1.78 -41.64 4.60
C THR A 202 -0.45 -42.38 4.78
N TYR A 203 -0.37 -43.18 5.84
CA TYR A 203 0.84 -43.94 6.20
C TYR A 203 1.26 -44.90 5.07
N GLY A 204 2.43 -44.63 4.48
CA GLY A 204 3.06 -45.49 3.46
C GLY A 204 3.27 -44.74 2.16
N ILE A 205 4.17 -43.76 2.17
CA ILE A 205 4.36 -42.90 1.01
C ILE A 205 5.24 -43.58 -0.03
N ASP A 206 4.65 -43.89 -1.18
CA ASP A 206 5.39 -44.26 -2.38
C ASP A 206 6.11 -43.03 -2.91
N GLN A 207 7.44 -43.08 -2.99
CA GLN A 207 8.29 -41.93 -3.35
C GLN A 207 7.91 -41.35 -4.72
N ASP A 208 7.47 -42.22 -5.64
CA ASP A 208 7.03 -41.85 -6.98
C ASP A 208 5.78 -40.96 -6.96
N SER A 209 4.87 -41.18 -6.00
CA SER A 209 3.64 -40.37 -5.85
C SER A 209 3.94 -38.95 -5.36
N ILE A 210 4.95 -38.80 -4.50
CA ILE A 210 5.45 -37.50 -4.04
C ILE A 210 6.01 -36.71 -5.23
N ASP A 211 6.88 -37.35 -6.02
CA ASP A 211 7.56 -36.66 -7.13
C ASP A 211 6.59 -36.15 -8.19
N VAL A 212 5.52 -36.90 -8.48
CA VAL A 212 4.47 -36.48 -9.42
C VAL A 212 3.74 -35.22 -8.92
N ILE A 213 3.39 -35.15 -7.64
CA ILE A 213 2.67 -33.98 -7.08
C ILE A 213 3.59 -32.76 -7.02
N TYR A 214 4.86 -32.94 -6.65
CA TYR A 214 5.84 -31.85 -6.68
C TYR A 214 6.11 -31.33 -8.08
N GLN A 215 6.22 -32.22 -9.07
CA GLN A 215 6.43 -31.83 -10.45
C GLN A 215 5.25 -30.96 -10.93
N ARG A 216 4.01 -31.39 -10.63
CA ARG A 216 2.79 -30.62 -10.92
C ARG A 216 2.80 -29.25 -10.24
N HIS A 217 3.16 -29.19 -8.95
CA HIS A 217 3.28 -27.94 -8.20
C HIS A 217 4.31 -26.98 -8.83
N SER A 218 5.48 -27.50 -9.21
CA SER A 218 6.54 -26.70 -9.84
C SER A 218 6.12 -26.17 -11.19
N THR A 219 5.39 -26.96 -12.00
CA THR A 219 4.90 -26.54 -13.31
C THR A 219 3.87 -25.43 -13.17
N ALA A 220 2.93 -25.54 -12.22
CA ALA A 220 1.94 -24.49 -11.95
C ALA A 220 2.60 -23.17 -11.49
N LEU A 221 3.62 -23.25 -10.64
CA LEU A 221 4.39 -22.07 -10.21
C LEU A 221 5.22 -21.44 -11.33
N ASN A 222 5.84 -22.25 -12.19
CA ASN A 222 6.59 -21.74 -13.33
C ASN A 222 5.66 -21.06 -14.35
N GLN A 223 4.48 -21.64 -14.59
CA GLN A 223 3.44 -21.05 -15.44
C GLN A 223 2.92 -19.73 -14.87
N TRP A 224 2.78 -19.63 -13.55
CA TRP A 224 2.47 -18.38 -12.86
C TRP A 224 3.58 -17.33 -13.03
N GLY A 225 4.85 -17.76 -12.86
CA GLY A 225 6.02 -16.90 -13.02
C GLY A 225 6.12 -16.29 -14.43
N SER A 226 5.80 -17.08 -15.47
CA SER A 226 5.77 -16.60 -16.86
C SER A 226 4.59 -15.67 -17.16
N SER A 227 3.44 -15.85 -16.48
CA SER A 227 2.27 -14.97 -16.62
C SER A 227 2.53 -13.56 -16.04
N LEU A 228 3.40 -13.46 -15.03
CA LEU A 228 3.78 -12.21 -14.37
C LEU A 228 4.88 -11.42 -15.09
N THR A 229 5.39 -11.92 -16.21
CA THR A 229 6.29 -11.18 -17.09
C THR A 229 5.48 -10.71 -18.29
N PRO A 230 5.03 -9.43 -18.34
CA PRO A 230 4.70 -8.82 -19.63
C PRO A 230 6.00 -8.84 -20.43
N GLU A 231 6.02 -9.58 -21.52
CA GLU A 231 7.26 -9.90 -22.24
C GLU A 231 7.87 -8.71 -23.00
N ASP A 232 7.34 -7.48 -22.88
CA ASP A 232 8.00 -6.27 -23.40
C ASP A 232 7.59 -4.94 -22.68
N PRO A 233 8.52 -3.99 -22.47
CA PRO A 233 8.22 -2.61 -22.06
C PRO A 233 7.63 -1.78 -23.23
N PRO A 234 6.60 -0.93 -22.99
CA PRO A 234 5.96 -0.13 -24.04
C PRO A 234 6.89 0.97 -24.58
N PRO A 235 6.93 1.24 -25.90
CA PRO A 235 7.61 2.42 -26.41
C PRO A 235 6.69 3.64 -26.30
N SER A 236 7.14 4.62 -25.51
CA SER A 236 6.89 6.06 -25.66
C SER A 236 5.44 6.50 -25.95
N ALA A 237 4.62 6.59 -24.90
CA ALA A 237 3.51 7.54 -24.81
C ALA A 237 3.76 8.49 -23.62
N PRO A 238 3.31 9.77 -23.69
CA PRO A 238 3.86 10.84 -22.87
C PRO A 238 3.45 10.75 -21.41
N GLN A 239 4.46 10.79 -20.55
CA GLN A 239 4.47 11.26 -19.16
C GLN A 239 3.11 11.20 -18.43
N SER A 240 2.88 10.08 -17.74
CA SER A 240 2.00 10.02 -16.58
C SER A 240 2.78 9.42 -15.41
N THR A 241 3.44 10.32 -14.68
CA THR A 241 3.71 10.31 -13.22
C THR A 241 3.99 8.97 -12.51
N SER A 242 5.29 8.64 -12.42
CA SER A 242 6.05 8.39 -11.18
C SER A 242 5.63 7.33 -10.13
N THR A 243 4.73 6.39 -10.39
CA THR A 243 4.41 5.32 -9.40
C THR A 243 4.84 3.90 -9.79
N SER A 244 5.40 3.69 -10.98
CA SER A 244 5.70 2.34 -11.49
C SER A 244 7.00 1.71 -10.96
N THR A 245 7.91 2.49 -10.37
CA THR A 245 9.21 1.97 -9.91
C THR A 245 9.11 1.23 -8.57
N GLU A 246 8.25 1.66 -7.66
CA GLU A 246 8.04 0.98 -6.37
C GLU A 246 7.38 -0.39 -6.57
N THR A 247 6.41 -0.49 -7.48
CA THR A 247 5.73 -1.76 -7.80
C THR A 247 6.68 -2.78 -8.43
N ASP A 248 7.63 -2.33 -9.25
CA ASP A 248 8.62 -3.21 -9.88
C ASP A 248 9.67 -3.72 -8.89
N GLU A 249 10.06 -2.89 -7.91
CA GLU A 249 10.93 -3.30 -6.81
C GLU A 249 10.25 -4.31 -5.88
N GLU A 250 8.98 -4.09 -5.54
CA GLU A 250 8.19 -5.04 -4.75
C GLU A 250 7.97 -6.37 -5.48
N LEU A 251 7.68 -6.35 -6.79
CA LEU A 251 7.59 -7.56 -7.61
C LEU A 251 8.92 -8.33 -7.64
N ASN A 252 10.05 -7.62 -7.73
CA ASN A 252 11.36 -8.26 -7.67
C ASN A 252 11.67 -8.84 -6.29
N ASN A 253 11.23 -8.19 -5.21
CA ASN A 253 11.34 -8.72 -3.85
C ASN A 253 10.49 -10.00 -3.67
N LEU A 254 9.26 -10.02 -4.18
CA LEU A 254 8.41 -11.22 -4.17
C LEU A 254 9.02 -12.36 -4.98
N ARG A 255 9.64 -12.08 -6.13
CA ARG A 255 10.38 -13.07 -6.94
C ARG A 255 11.58 -13.62 -6.19
N ASN A 256 12.33 -12.77 -5.49
CA ASN A 256 13.47 -13.20 -4.68
C ASN A 256 13.02 -14.09 -3.52
N LEU A 257 11.92 -13.71 -2.83
CA LEU A 257 11.32 -14.51 -1.77
C LEU A 257 10.83 -15.87 -2.29
N ALA A 258 10.18 -15.90 -3.46
CA ALA A 258 9.72 -17.14 -4.08
C ALA A 258 10.88 -18.09 -4.43
N ARG A 259 11.98 -17.55 -4.97
CA ARG A 259 13.20 -18.34 -5.26
C ARG A 259 13.87 -18.85 -3.98
N GLU A 260 13.90 -18.04 -2.93
CA GLU A 260 14.44 -18.46 -1.62
C GLU A 260 13.61 -19.60 -1.02
N GLN A 261 12.28 -19.50 -1.08
CA GLN A 261 11.38 -20.57 -0.64
C GLN A 261 11.57 -21.86 -1.46
N GLN A 262 11.72 -21.76 -2.79
CA GLN A 262 12.03 -22.92 -3.63
C GLN A 262 13.38 -23.55 -3.27
N SER A 263 14.42 -22.75 -3.03
CA SER A 263 15.72 -23.24 -2.60
C SER A 263 15.65 -23.98 -1.27
N MET A 264 14.86 -23.46 -0.32
CA MET A 264 14.66 -24.07 0.98
C MET A 264 13.94 -25.43 0.87
N ILE A 265 12.90 -25.52 0.03
CA ILE A 265 12.20 -26.78 -0.26
C ILE A 265 13.16 -27.80 -0.89
N GLU A 266 13.98 -27.37 -1.85
CA GLU A 266 14.92 -28.25 -2.53
C GLU A 266 16.03 -28.75 -1.58
N GLN A 267 16.49 -27.90 -0.65
CA GLN A 267 17.42 -28.30 0.42
C GLN A 267 16.79 -29.34 1.36
N LEU A 268 15.52 -29.16 1.73
CA LEU A 268 14.80 -30.14 2.54
C LEU A 268 14.58 -31.46 1.80
N LYS A 269 14.27 -31.41 0.50
CA LYS A 269 14.18 -32.61 -0.35
C LYS A 269 15.50 -33.38 -0.36
N ARG A 270 16.62 -32.68 -0.59
CA ARG A 270 17.96 -33.30 -0.54
C ARG A 270 18.29 -33.84 0.85
N ARG A 271 17.84 -33.20 1.93
CA ARG A 271 18.00 -33.76 3.29
C ARG A 271 17.16 -35.01 3.50
N LEU A 272 15.94 -35.07 2.95
CA LEU A 272 15.08 -36.25 3.01
C LEU A 272 15.70 -37.43 2.23
N GLU A 273 16.24 -37.18 1.04
CA GLU A 273 16.91 -38.19 0.21
C GLU A 273 18.18 -38.74 0.85
N ASN A 274 18.95 -37.88 1.54
CA ASN A 274 20.20 -38.26 2.20
C ASN A 274 20.02 -38.81 3.62
N ALA A 275 18.82 -38.70 4.21
CA ALA A 275 18.54 -39.23 5.54
C ALA A 275 18.47 -40.76 5.51
N GLN A 276 19.55 -41.40 6.01
CA GLN A 276 19.65 -42.86 6.12
C GLN A 276 19.01 -43.42 7.40
N ASN A 277 18.81 -42.58 8.43
CA ASN A 277 18.18 -42.98 9.68
C ASN A 277 16.69 -42.57 9.71
N ASP A 278 15.85 -43.44 10.26
CA ASP A 278 14.41 -43.16 10.42
C ASP A 278 14.13 -41.94 11.31
N GLU A 279 15.01 -41.64 12.26
CA GLU A 279 14.89 -40.46 13.13
C GLU A 279 15.13 -39.16 12.34
N ASP A 280 16.17 -39.12 11.51
CA ASP A 280 16.47 -37.97 10.65
C ASP A 280 15.33 -37.73 9.65
N ARG A 281 14.73 -38.80 9.11
CA ARG A 281 13.56 -38.69 8.22
C ARG A 281 12.35 -38.09 8.94
N ARG A 282 12.07 -38.53 10.18
CA ARG A 282 10.98 -37.96 10.99
C ARG A 282 11.19 -36.49 11.26
N GLN A 283 12.42 -36.09 11.57
CA GLN A 283 12.74 -34.69 11.82
C GLN A 283 12.58 -33.82 10.57
N VAL A 284 13.01 -34.30 9.39
CA VAL A 284 12.79 -33.60 8.12
C VAL A 284 11.29 -33.48 7.78
N ILE A 285 10.48 -34.50 8.09
CA ILE A 285 9.02 -34.44 7.89
C ILE A 285 8.39 -33.36 8.79
N VAL A 286 8.80 -33.26 10.05
CA VAL A 286 8.31 -32.22 10.97
C VAL A 286 8.72 -30.82 10.49
N ASP A 287 9.94 -30.67 9.99
CA ASP A 287 10.42 -29.40 9.42
C ASP A 287 9.63 -29.03 8.15
N LEU A 288 9.36 -29.99 7.25
CA LEU A 288 8.52 -29.79 6.06
C LEU A 288 7.09 -29.39 6.44
N GLN A 289 6.49 -30.06 7.41
CA GLN A 289 5.15 -29.75 7.90
C GLN A 289 5.10 -28.33 8.51
N THR A 290 6.15 -27.94 9.23
CA THR A 290 6.27 -26.58 9.79
C THR A 290 6.38 -25.54 8.67
N GLN A 291 7.19 -25.78 7.63
CA GLN A 291 7.31 -24.86 6.50
C GLN A 291 6.02 -24.76 5.68
N LEU A 292 5.34 -25.88 5.43
CA LEU A 292 4.03 -25.89 4.77
C LEU A 292 2.99 -25.08 5.56
N SER A 293 2.97 -25.22 6.89
CA SER A 293 2.05 -24.43 7.73
C SER A 293 2.32 -22.93 7.64
N ARG A 294 3.60 -22.53 7.56
CA ARG A 294 3.99 -21.12 7.37
C ARG A 294 3.60 -20.62 5.99
N GLN A 295 3.82 -21.40 4.93
CA GLN A 295 3.38 -21.05 3.57
C GLN A 295 1.86 -20.90 3.51
N GLN A 296 1.11 -21.80 4.14
CA GLN A 296 -0.34 -21.69 4.21
C GLN A 296 -0.80 -20.43 4.94
N GLN A 297 -0.11 -20.03 6.01
CA GLN A 297 -0.36 -18.76 6.70
C GLN A 297 -0.06 -17.56 5.80
N PHE A 298 1.10 -17.54 5.13
CA PHE A 298 1.46 -16.50 4.17
C PHE A 298 0.41 -16.33 3.06
N ILE A 299 -0.12 -17.44 2.51
CA ILE A 299 -1.17 -17.40 1.49
C ILE A 299 -2.45 -16.79 2.06
N ARG A 300 -2.86 -17.12 3.28
CA ARG A 300 -4.06 -16.51 3.90
C ARG A 300 -3.88 -15.03 4.20
N GLU A 301 -2.69 -14.63 4.64
CA GLU A 301 -2.37 -13.23 4.89
C GLU A 301 -2.34 -12.43 3.58
N SER A 302 -1.75 -12.98 2.51
CA SER A 302 -1.77 -12.34 1.19
C SER A 302 -3.17 -12.26 0.60
N GLU A 303 -4.02 -13.27 0.78
CA GLU A 303 -5.44 -13.23 0.39
C GLU A 303 -6.20 -12.10 1.11
N THR A 304 -5.91 -11.88 2.39
CA THR A 304 -6.54 -10.81 3.17
C THR A 304 -6.08 -9.44 2.67
N CYS A 305 -4.78 -9.30 2.37
CA CYS A 305 -4.21 -8.09 1.81
C CYS A 305 -4.80 -7.77 0.41
N ILE A 306 -4.89 -8.78 -0.47
CA ILE A 306 -5.47 -8.63 -1.81
C ILE A 306 -6.92 -8.15 -1.72
N LYS A 307 -7.74 -8.76 -0.86
CA LYS A 307 -9.13 -8.32 -0.65
C LYS A 307 -9.21 -6.86 -0.19
N LEU A 308 -8.31 -6.45 0.71
CA LEU A 308 -8.28 -5.06 1.18
C LEU A 308 -7.91 -4.10 0.03
N MET A 309 -6.96 -4.46 -0.82
CA MET A 309 -6.61 -3.69 -2.02
C MET A 309 -7.75 -3.67 -3.05
N GLU A 310 -8.45 -4.79 -3.26
CA GLU A 310 -9.63 -4.87 -4.13
C GLU A 310 -10.76 -3.95 -3.62
N ASP A 311 -11.02 -3.96 -2.31
CA ASP A 311 -12.00 -3.09 -1.67
C ASP A 311 -11.61 -1.61 -1.81
N GLU A 312 -10.34 -1.27 -1.60
CA GLU A 312 -9.84 0.11 -1.75
C GLU A 312 -9.92 0.58 -3.21
N LEU A 313 -9.60 -0.28 -4.17
CA LEU A 313 -9.72 0.01 -5.60
C LEU A 313 -11.17 0.18 -6.03
N ASN A 314 -12.09 -0.64 -5.50
CA ASN A 314 -13.52 -0.48 -5.72
C ASN A 314 -14.03 0.86 -5.15
N ASN A 315 -13.63 1.22 -3.93
CA ASN A 315 -13.98 2.51 -3.32
C ASN A 315 -13.46 3.70 -4.14
N ALA A 316 -12.19 3.64 -4.59
CA ALA A 316 -11.62 4.68 -5.44
C ALA A 316 -12.37 4.82 -6.77
N ASN A 317 -12.78 3.70 -7.37
CA ASN A 317 -13.61 3.71 -8.58
C ASN A 317 -14.99 4.31 -8.35
N GLU A 318 -15.64 4.02 -7.21
CA GLU A 318 -16.91 4.64 -6.84
C GLU A 318 -16.77 6.17 -6.68
N ASP A 319 -15.71 6.63 -6.02
CA ASP A 319 -15.46 8.05 -5.82
C ASP A 319 -15.15 8.78 -7.13
N ILE A 320 -14.37 8.17 -8.02
CA ILE A 320 -14.18 8.67 -9.40
C ILE A 320 -15.54 8.77 -10.11
N GLY A 321 -16.42 7.78 -9.95
CA GLY A 321 -17.77 7.79 -10.48
C GLY A 321 -18.60 8.97 -9.96
N ARG A 322 -18.58 9.20 -8.64
CA ARG A 322 -19.27 10.32 -7.97
C ARG A 322 -18.74 11.68 -8.45
N LEU A 323 -17.42 11.86 -8.50
CA LEU A 323 -16.78 13.09 -8.97
C LEU A 323 -17.10 13.37 -10.44
N LYS A 324 -17.12 12.34 -11.30
CA LYS A 324 -17.55 12.47 -12.70
C LYS A 324 -19.02 12.89 -12.80
N ALA A 325 -19.90 12.35 -11.96
CA ALA A 325 -21.31 12.75 -11.92
C ALA A 325 -21.48 14.21 -11.46
N GLN A 326 -20.76 14.63 -10.41
CA GLN A 326 -20.74 16.01 -9.94
C GLN A 326 -20.21 16.97 -11.01
N LEU A 327 -19.11 16.63 -11.70
CA LEU A 327 -18.59 17.42 -12.81
C LEU A 327 -19.60 17.55 -13.96
N LYS A 328 -20.35 16.49 -14.25
CA LYS A 328 -21.42 16.52 -15.27
C LYS A 328 -22.56 17.44 -14.85
N GLN A 329 -22.98 17.39 -13.59
CA GLN A 329 -24.01 18.26 -13.04
C GLN A 329 -23.58 19.73 -13.08
N LEU A 330 -22.38 20.05 -12.58
CA LEU A 330 -21.83 21.42 -12.62
C LEU A 330 -21.68 21.93 -14.06
N ARG A 331 -21.32 21.07 -15.01
CA ARG A 331 -21.30 21.44 -16.44
C ARG A 331 -22.69 21.76 -16.98
N LEU A 332 -23.72 21.04 -16.54
CA LEU A 332 -25.11 21.28 -16.92
C LEU A 332 -25.64 22.59 -16.32
N GLU A 333 -25.39 22.83 -15.02
CA GLU A 333 -25.76 24.07 -14.32
C GLU A 333 -25.09 25.28 -15.00
N ARG A 334 -23.78 25.20 -15.28
CA ARG A 334 -23.05 26.25 -15.99
C ARG A 334 -23.55 26.46 -17.42
N ALA A 335 -24.03 25.41 -18.08
CA ALA A 335 -24.64 25.52 -19.40
C ALA A 335 -26.02 26.19 -19.35
N SER A 336 -26.79 26.01 -18.26
CA SER A 336 -28.07 26.69 -18.04
C SER A 336 -27.96 28.13 -17.54
N GLU A 337 -26.87 28.50 -16.85
CA GLU A 337 -26.64 29.89 -16.40
C GLU A 337 -26.18 30.82 -17.53
N LYS A 338 -25.42 30.31 -18.50
CA LYS A 338 -24.94 31.08 -19.65
C LYS A 338 -26.06 31.80 -20.44
N PRO A 339 -27.17 31.16 -20.84
CA PRO A 339 -28.22 31.83 -21.60
C PRO A 339 -28.90 32.96 -20.79
N ALA A 340 -29.09 32.76 -19.48
CA ALA A 340 -29.68 33.79 -18.61
C ALA A 340 -28.76 35.01 -18.48
N GLN A 341 -27.45 34.80 -18.31
CA GLN A 341 -26.47 35.89 -18.27
C GLN A 341 -26.36 36.62 -19.61
N THR A 342 -26.46 35.90 -20.75
CA THR A 342 -26.45 36.55 -22.07
C THR A 342 -27.71 37.38 -22.32
N GLU A 343 -28.87 36.90 -21.87
CA GLU A 343 -30.14 37.62 -22.02
C GLU A 343 -30.18 38.89 -21.14
N GLU A 344 -29.68 38.81 -19.91
CA GLU A 344 -29.52 39.97 -19.02
C GLU A 344 -28.53 41.00 -19.59
N LEU A 345 -27.41 40.53 -20.16
CA LEU A 345 -26.43 41.41 -20.82
C LEU A 345 -27.03 42.10 -22.05
N GLU A 346 -27.81 41.40 -22.87
CA GLU A 346 -28.50 41.98 -24.01
C GLU A 346 -29.56 43.02 -23.60
N ALA A 347 -30.28 42.77 -22.51
CA ALA A 347 -31.23 43.72 -21.94
C ALA A 347 -30.53 45.02 -21.50
N LEU A 348 -29.41 44.90 -20.78
CA LEU A 348 -28.61 46.05 -20.36
C LEU A 348 -28.02 46.82 -21.54
N ILE A 349 -27.59 46.15 -22.61
CA ILE A 349 -27.10 46.81 -23.82
C ILE A 349 -28.23 47.63 -24.48
N LYS A 350 -29.44 47.06 -24.59
CA LYS A 350 -30.61 47.77 -25.14
C LYS A 350 -31.00 48.99 -24.30
N GLU A 351 -30.98 48.85 -22.97
CA GLU A 351 -31.24 49.96 -22.06
C GLU A 351 -30.19 51.08 -22.21
N ASN A 352 -28.90 50.73 -22.29
CA ASN A 352 -27.83 51.71 -22.47
C ASN A 352 -27.94 52.44 -23.82
N GLN A 353 -28.34 51.74 -24.88
CA GLN A 353 -28.63 52.34 -26.18
C GLN A 353 -29.81 53.32 -26.11
N LEU A 354 -30.89 52.96 -25.42
CA LEU A 354 -32.04 53.86 -25.21
C LEU A 354 -31.65 55.12 -24.44
N LEU A 355 -30.87 54.97 -23.36
CA LEU A 355 -30.38 56.10 -22.58
C LEU A 355 -29.52 57.05 -23.41
N ARG A 356 -28.66 56.53 -24.29
CA ARG A 356 -27.87 57.35 -25.23
C ARG A 356 -28.76 58.14 -26.18
N ILE A 357 -29.81 57.52 -26.74
CA ILE A 357 -30.77 58.22 -27.61
C ILE A 357 -31.49 59.33 -26.84
N GLN A 358 -31.94 59.06 -25.62
CA GLN A 358 -32.61 60.06 -24.78
C GLN A 358 -31.70 61.24 -24.41
N LEU A 359 -30.42 60.98 -24.11
CA LEU A 359 -29.43 62.03 -23.86
C LEU A 359 -29.26 62.91 -25.09
N HIS A 360 -29.10 62.32 -26.27
CA HIS A 360 -28.92 63.08 -27.50
C HIS A 360 -30.16 63.93 -27.87
N GLN A 361 -31.37 63.41 -27.60
CA GLN A 361 -32.60 64.19 -27.75
C GLN A 361 -32.65 65.38 -26.79
N LYS A 362 -32.20 65.21 -25.54
CA LYS A 362 -32.11 66.32 -24.57
C LYS A 362 -31.10 67.37 -25.00
N GLU A 363 -29.93 66.97 -25.49
CA GLU A 363 -28.91 67.88 -26.02
C GLU A 363 -29.44 68.72 -27.18
N GLN A 364 -30.07 68.09 -28.18
CA GLN A 364 -30.70 68.80 -29.30
C GLN A 364 -31.86 69.72 -28.86
N GLY A 365 -32.60 69.33 -27.82
CA GLY A 365 -33.63 70.17 -27.21
C GLY A 365 -33.05 71.42 -26.54
N THR A 366 -31.93 71.27 -25.81
CA THR A 366 -31.24 72.40 -25.16
C THR A 366 -30.60 73.36 -26.15
N GLU A 367 -30.03 72.88 -27.25
CA GLU A 367 -29.47 73.74 -28.29
C GLU A 367 -30.55 74.64 -28.92
N LYS A 368 -31.72 74.08 -29.23
CA LYS A 368 -32.88 74.83 -29.78
C LYS A 368 -33.49 75.86 -28.84
N LEU A 369 -33.29 75.73 -27.53
CA LEU A 369 -33.73 76.71 -26.53
C LEU A 369 -32.68 77.83 -26.30
N SER A 370 -31.44 77.61 -26.75
CA SER A 370 -30.35 78.60 -26.64
C SER A 370 -30.17 79.47 -27.88
N SER A 371 -30.79 79.09 -29.02
CA SER A 371 -30.90 79.88 -30.25
C SER A 371 -32.24 80.60 -30.30
#